data_AF-A0A919NK43-F1
#
_entry.id   AF-A0A919NK43-F1
#
_cell.length_a   1.000
_cell.length_b   1.000
_cell.length_c   1.000
_cell.angle_alpha   90.00
_cell.angle_beta   90.00
_cell.angle_gamma   90.00
#
_symmetry.space_group_name_H-M   'P 1'
#
loop_
_entity.id
_entity.type
_entity.pdbx_description
1 polymer ?
#
loop_
_entity_poly.entity_id
_entity_poly.type
_entity_poly.pdbx_seq_one_letter_code
_entity_poly.pdbx_strand_id
1 'polypeptide(L)'
;MVAGAVGITATAFAGSTSLSDNFEDGDTAGWSKSGGSWAVVTDGSKALRQSDAASALARQFAGDTGWTDYTLSAKVRAVTLSGSAATAGIAARAGGAHEFDRLVLVPGAVRLEEVKGSAVTVLGSLTLASAATGFHTLRLDVSGSTVTGYVDGAKVGSGSAKLTKGRVGLITTSAAASFDDVSVTALAGAPATTAPTATATATASPTPTKTTAAPTTASPSPTKTATATATPTAVATSWPKATGTTTLTATKAVSGTFDGGNVEFIGGGALGDGGQDEGQDPLFQLADGATLSNVIIGAPAADGVHCAGSCTLKNVWWLDVGEDAATFKGTSASQTMTIDGGGAMHASDKVFQHNGPGTFVIKNFQASDIGKLYRSCGNCSKQFARKVQISNVTVTAPLKTLAGINPNLGDTATITNATIIGGKATNVCALFKGVTSGEPTETSNVPDGVACIATGITLK
;
A
#
# COMPACT_ATOMS: atom_id res chain seq x y z
N MET A 1 -0.66 47.75 13.81
CA MET A 1 -1.95 47.03 13.63
C MET A 1 -1.68 45.81 12.78
N VAL A 2 -2.06 44.65 13.28
CA VAL A 2 -1.85 43.35 12.64
C VAL A 2 -2.89 43.20 11.52
N ALA A 3 -2.45 43.15 10.27
CA ALA A 3 -3.30 42.75 9.15
C ALA A 3 -3.28 41.21 9.09
N GLY A 4 -4.34 40.60 9.62
CA GLY A 4 -4.52 39.16 9.57
C GLY A 4 -4.65 38.68 8.11
N ALA A 5 -3.71 37.83 7.69
CA ALA A 5 -3.88 37.04 6.49
C ALA A 5 -5.00 36.02 6.77
N VAL A 6 -6.18 36.31 6.25
CA VAL A 6 -7.30 35.35 6.20
C VAL A 6 -6.86 34.21 5.28
N GLY A 7 -6.43 33.12 5.88
CA GLY A 7 -6.16 31.88 5.17
C GLY A 7 -7.44 31.40 4.49
N ILE A 8 -7.34 31.16 3.19
CA ILE A 8 -8.38 30.51 2.40
C ILE A 8 -8.58 29.12 3.00
N THR A 9 -9.68 28.92 3.74
CA THR A 9 -10.18 27.59 4.09
C THR A 9 -10.58 26.91 2.79
N ALA A 10 -9.86 25.85 2.40
CA ALA A 10 -10.30 24.95 1.36
C ALA A 10 -11.56 24.20 1.86
N THR A 11 -12.73 24.80 1.65
CA THR A 11 -14.00 24.06 1.63
C THR A 11 -14.02 23.28 0.32
N ALA A 12 -13.61 22.02 0.37
CA ALA A 12 -13.98 21.09 -0.69
C ALA A 12 -15.51 20.93 -0.63
N PHE A 13 -16.24 21.40 -1.64
CA PHE A 13 -17.46 20.78 -2.19
C PHE A 13 -17.95 21.59 -3.40
N ALA A 14 -17.72 21.06 -4.61
CA ALA A 14 -18.43 21.46 -5.82
C ALA A 14 -18.36 20.32 -6.85
N GLY A 15 -19.27 19.36 -6.75
CA GLY A 15 -19.42 18.26 -7.70
C GLY A 15 -20.30 17.15 -7.12
N SER A 16 -21.27 16.68 -7.90
CA SER A 16 -22.08 15.50 -7.57
C SER A 16 -21.17 14.28 -7.42
N THR A 17 -20.81 13.92 -6.18
CA THR A 17 -20.17 12.63 -5.91
C THR A 17 -21.21 11.54 -6.03
N SER A 18 -21.42 11.06 -7.26
CA SER A 18 -22.08 9.80 -7.53
C SER A 18 -21.04 8.84 -8.10
N LEU A 19 -20.67 7.83 -7.32
CA LEU A 19 -20.00 6.64 -7.84
C LEU A 19 -21.05 5.55 -7.93
N SER A 20 -21.12 4.85 -9.05
CA SER A 20 -21.96 3.67 -9.20
C SER A 20 -21.21 2.64 -10.01
N ASP A 21 -21.26 1.39 -9.58
CA ASP A 21 -20.68 0.28 -10.30
C ASP A 21 -21.50 -0.99 -10.05
N ASN A 22 -22.06 -1.54 -11.12
CA ASN A 22 -22.78 -2.82 -11.13
C ASN A 22 -21.97 -3.93 -11.83
N PHE A 23 -20.71 -3.65 -12.21
CA PHE A 23 -19.77 -4.56 -12.86
C PHE A 23 -20.26 -5.19 -14.18
N GLU A 24 -21.35 -4.66 -14.77
CA GLU A 24 -21.92 -5.23 -16.01
C GLU A 24 -21.07 -4.95 -17.25
N ASP A 25 -20.20 -3.95 -17.20
CA ASP A 25 -19.14 -3.73 -18.20
C ASP A 25 -18.08 -4.84 -18.19
N GLY A 26 -17.94 -5.58 -17.09
CA GLY A 26 -17.03 -6.71 -16.98
C GLY A 26 -15.63 -6.34 -16.53
N ASP A 27 -15.42 -5.11 -16.03
CA ASP A 27 -14.12 -4.67 -15.54
C ASP A 27 -14.21 -4.06 -14.13
N THR A 28 -13.06 -3.60 -13.63
CA THR A 28 -12.96 -2.92 -12.34
C THR A 28 -12.34 -1.54 -12.51
N ALA A 29 -12.61 -0.88 -13.64
CA ALA A 29 -12.08 0.45 -13.92
C ALA A 29 -12.49 1.43 -12.81
N GLY A 30 -11.54 2.20 -12.29
CA GLY A 30 -11.77 3.12 -11.18
C GLY A 30 -11.64 2.49 -9.78
N TRP A 31 -11.38 1.19 -9.70
CA TRP A 31 -11.02 0.51 -8.46
C TRP A 31 -9.52 0.25 -8.36
N SER A 32 -8.99 0.26 -7.15
CA SER A 32 -7.62 -0.13 -6.83
C SER A 32 -7.61 -1.25 -5.79
N LYS A 33 -6.79 -2.28 -6.02
CA LYS A 33 -6.76 -3.52 -5.23
C LYS A 33 -5.70 -3.47 -4.13
N SER A 34 -5.95 -4.15 -3.02
CA SER A 34 -4.93 -4.48 -2.01
C SER A 34 -5.23 -5.86 -1.42
N GLY A 35 -4.41 -6.85 -1.78
CA GLY A 35 -4.58 -8.26 -1.39
C GLY A 35 -5.72 -9.01 -2.10
N GLY A 36 -5.65 -10.34 -2.04
CA GLY A 36 -6.66 -11.25 -2.57
C GLY A 36 -6.68 -11.39 -4.10
N SER A 37 -7.54 -12.30 -4.56
CA SER A 37 -7.80 -12.58 -5.97
C SER A 37 -9.16 -12.04 -6.37
N TRP A 38 -9.18 -11.08 -7.31
CA TRP A 38 -10.37 -10.33 -7.69
C TRP A 38 -10.65 -10.48 -9.19
N ALA A 39 -11.90 -10.75 -9.56
CA ALA A 39 -12.33 -10.80 -10.95
C ALA A 39 -13.83 -10.51 -11.06
N VAL A 40 -14.26 -9.89 -12.15
CA VAL A 40 -15.69 -9.85 -12.48
C VAL A 40 -16.10 -11.22 -13.02
N VAL A 41 -17.13 -11.80 -12.41
CA VAL A 41 -17.64 -13.14 -12.75
C VAL A 41 -19.16 -13.08 -12.93
N THR A 42 -19.71 -14.06 -13.65
CA THR A 42 -21.16 -14.25 -13.70
C THR A 42 -21.65 -15.00 -12.46
N ASP A 43 -22.56 -14.40 -11.68
CA ASP A 43 -23.22 -15.02 -10.53
C ASP A 43 -24.69 -14.54 -10.44
N GLY A 44 -25.44 -14.88 -11.50
CA GLY A 44 -26.68 -14.21 -11.88
C GLY A 44 -26.37 -13.11 -12.89
N SER A 45 -26.33 -11.86 -12.41
CA SER A 45 -25.65 -10.71 -13.04
C SER A 45 -24.13 -10.88 -13.03
N LYS A 46 -23.41 -10.00 -13.73
CA LYS A 46 -21.98 -9.85 -13.46
C LYS A 46 -21.80 -9.23 -12.07
N ALA A 47 -20.81 -9.72 -11.33
CA ALA A 47 -20.48 -9.23 -10.00
C ALA A 47 -18.98 -9.35 -9.78
N LEU A 48 -18.42 -8.46 -8.97
CA LEU A 48 -17.02 -8.53 -8.57
C LEU A 48 -16.85 -9.62 -7.51
N ARG A 49 -16.01 -10.61 -7.79
CA ARG A 49 -15.68 -11.73 -6.91
C ARG A 49 -14.31 -11.54 -6.30
N GLN A 50 -14.24 -11.62 -4.97
CA GLN A 50 -13.03 -12.02 -4.27
C GLN A 50 -13.07 -13.54 -4.05
N SER A 51 -12.09 -14.29 -4.57
CA SER A 51 -12.08 -15.76 -4.54
C SER A 51 -11.06 -16.39 -3.58
N ASP A 52 -10.06 -15.63 -3.13
CA ASP A 52 -9.04 -16.12 -2.21
C ASP A 52 -9.55 -16.08 -0.76
N ALA A 53 -10.23 -17.16 -0.35
CA ALA A 53 -10.73 -17.33 1.01
C ALA A 53 -9.63 -17.46 2.08
N ALA A 54 -8.37 -17.70 1.69
CA ALA A 54 -7.24 -17.75 2.61
C ALA A 54 -6.62 -16.37 2.85
N SER A 55 -7.00 -15.36 2.06
CA SER A 55 -6.48 -14.01 2.18
C SER A 55 -6.71 -13.44 3.58
N ALA A 56 -5.65 -12.98 4.24
CA ALA A 56 -5.75 -12.37 5.55
C ALA A 56 -6.57 -11.07 5.50
N LEU A 57 -6.43 -10.29 4.42
CA LEU A 57 -7.22 -9.11 4.16
C LEU A 57 -7.16 -8.79 2.67
N ALA A 58 -8.31 -8.79 2.00
CA ALA A 58 -8.43 -8.43 0.60
C ALA A 58 -9.37 -7.24 0.47
N ARG A 59 -8.97 -6.23 -0.31
CA ARG A 59 -9.72 -4.99 -0.49
C ARG A 59 -9.73 -4.54 -1.94
N GLN A 60 -10.83 -3.90 -2.32
CA GLN A 60 -10.94 -3.03 -3.48
C GLN A 60 -11.34 -1.65 -2.99
N PHE A 61 -10.71 -0.59 -3.48
CA PHE A 61 -10.98 0.79 -3.10
C PHE A 61 -11.39 1.62 -4.30
N ALA A 62 -12.31 2.55 -4.11
CA ALA A 62 -12.69 3.52 -5.13
C ALA A 62 -13.05 4.88 -4.50
N GLY A 63 -13.08 5.92 -5.34
CA GLY A 63 -13.35 7.29 -4.91
C GLY A 63 -12.12 8.04 -4.41
N ASP A 64 -12.36 9.16 -3.71
CA ASP A 64 -11.33 10.12 -3.29
C ASP A 64 -11.09 10.07 -1.77
N THR A 65 -9.82 10.19 -1.33
CA THR A 65 -9.45 10.19 0.10
C THR A 65 -9.92 11.44 0.86
N GLY A 66 -10.36 12.47 0.14
CA GLY A 66 -10.94 13.70 0.65
C GLY A 66 -12.45 13.66 0.91
N TRP A 67 -13.17 12.60 0.54
CA TRP A 67 -14.61 12.50 0.77
C TRP A 67 -14.93 12.42 2.27
N THR A 68 -15.84 13.28 2.75
CA THR A 68 -16.17 13.36 4.19
C THR A 68 -17.52 12.69 4.52
N ASP A 69 -18.57 13.17 3.85
CA ASP A 69 -19.96 12.91 4.20
C ASP A 69 -20.70 12.29 3.01
N TYR A 70 -21.09 11.02 3.14
CA TYR A 70 -21.69 10.26 2.05
C TYR A 70 -22.43 9.02 2.56
N THR A 71 -23.29 8.49 1.70
CA THR A 71 -23.91 7.16 1.85
C THR A 71 -23.23 6.23 0.86
N LEU A 72 -22.67 5.12 1.37
CA LEU A 72 -22.19 3.98 0.58
C LEU A 72 -23.19 2.83 0.71
N SER A 73 -23.55 2.20 -0.40
CA SER A 73 -24.30 0.95 -0.41
C SER A 73 -23.73 -0.03 -1.42
N ALA A 74 -23.84 -1.33 -1.12
CA ALA A 74 -23.54 -2.41 -2.07
C ALA A 74 -24.32 -3.67 -1.69
N LYS A 75 -24.60 -4.52 -2.67
CA LYS A 75 -25.02 -5.91 -2.43
C LYS A 75 -23.79 -6.77 -2.18
N VAL A 76 -23.83 -7.55 -1.10
CA VAL A 76 -22.75 -8.45 -0.69
C VAL A 76 -23.30 -9.86 -0.50
N ARG A 77 -22.72 -10.83 -1.21
CA ARG A 77 -23.00 -12.27 -1.02
C ARG A 77 -21.74 -12.97 -0.56
N ALA A 78 -21.75 -13.49 0.65
CA ALA A 78 -20.69 -14.38 1.10
C ALA A 78 -20.68 -15.68 0.28
N VAL A 79 -19.50 -16.09 -0.18
CA VAL A 79 -19.27 -17.39 -0.82
C VAL A 79 -18.68 -18.36 0.20
N THR A 80 -17.65 -17.90 0.91
CA THR A 80 -17.04 -18.62 2.03
C THR A 80 -16.99 -17.67 3.21
N LEU A 81 -17.73 -18.01 4.27
CA LEU A 81 -17.78 -17.25 5.52
C LEU A 81 -17.81 -18.22 6.69
N SER A 82 -16.66 -18.86 6.94
CA SER A 82 -16.50 -19.89 7.95
C SER A 82 -15.27 -19.60 8.82
N GLY A 83 -15.41 -19.82 10.13
CA GLY A 83 -14.36 -19.49 11.10
C GLY A 83 -14.56 -18.11 11.74
N SER A 84 -13.95 -17.91 12.91
CA SER A 84 -14.20 -16.74 13.77
C SER A 84 -13.63 -15.43 13.24
N ALA A 85 -12.65 -15.48 12.34
CA ALA A 85 -12.05 -14.31 11.70
C ALA A 85 -12.67 -13.97 10.34
N ALA A 86 -13.56 -14.82 9.82
CA ALA A 86 -14.12 -14.65 8.48
C ALA A 86 -15.08 -13.47 8.43
N THR A 87 -14.80 -12.49 7.55
CA THR A 87 -15.67 -11.32 7.34
C THR A 87 -15.77 -10.96 5.87
N ALA A 88 -16.93 -10.45 5.43
CA ALA A 88 -17.14 -9.92 4.09
C ALA A 88 -18.06 -8.70 4.13
N GLY A 89 -17.74 -7.59 3.46
CA GLY A 89 -18.59 -6.41 3.49
C GLY A 89 -18.04 -5.18 2.80
N ILE A 90 -18.47 -4.02 3.28
CA ILE A 90 -18.13 -2.70 2.73
C ILE A 90 -17.38 -1.84 3.75
N ALA A 91 -16.57 -0.91 3.27
CA ALA A 91 -15.79 0.03 4.06
C ALA A 91 -16.02 1.47 3.59
N ALA A 92 -16.10 2.40 4.55
CA ALA A 92 -16.17 3.83 4.34
C ALA A 92 -15.02 4.52 5.11
N ARG A 93 -14.74 5.77 4.74
CA ARG A 93 -13.66 6.60 5.26
C ARG A 93 -12.32 5.87 5.24
N ALA A 94 -12.08 5.11 4.18
CA ALA A 94 -10.82 4.41 3.98
C ALA A 94 -9.71 5.42 3.74
N GLY A 95 -8.93 5.68 4.79
CA GLY A 95 -7.70 6.48 4.74
C GLY A 95 -6.49 5.68 4.27
N GLY A 96 -6.61 4.35 4.25
CA GLY A 96 -5.61 3.39 3.82
C GLY A 96 -6.14 1.96 3.97
N ALA A 97 -5.27 0.97 3.85
CA ALA A 97 -5.69 -0.43 3.82
C ALA A 97 -6.17 -0.96 5.19
N HIS A 98 -5.83 -0.33 6.32
CA HIS A 98 -6.25 -0.77 7.67
C HIS A 98 -6.85 0.34 8.52
N GLU A 99 -7.31 1.43 7.90
CA GLU A 99 -8.00 2.52 8.58
C GLU A 99 -9.29 2.82 7.84
N PHE A 100 -10.40 2.30 8.37
CA PHE A 100 -11.74 2.50 7.82
C PHE A 100 -12.82 2.17 8.85
N ASP A 101 -14.01 2.71 8.62
CA ASP A 101 -15.24 2.19 9.21
C ASP A 101 -15.78 1.09 8.29
N ARG A 102 -16.09 -0.10 8.80
CA ARG A 102 -16.63 -1.20 7.99
C ARG A 102 -17.94 -1.75 8.51
N LEU A 103 -18.77 -2.20 7.59
CA LEU A 103 -19.95 -3.00 7.86
C LEU A 103 -19.75 -4.36 7.21
N VAL A 104 -19.65 -5.41 8.03
CA VAL A 104 -19.28 -6.75 7.56
C VAL A 104 -20.26 -7.82 8.03
N LEU A 105 -20.59 -8.72 7.11
CA LEU A 105 -21.15 -10.03 7.38
C LEU A 105 -20.09 -10.86 8.10
N VAL A 106 -20.50 -11.55 9.16
CA VAL A 106 -19.74 -12.56 9.88
C VAL A 106 -20.62 -13.79 10.11
N PRO A 107 -20.08 -14.96 10.50
CA PRO A 107 -20.91 -16.12 10.79
C PRO A 107 -22.04 -15.79 11.81
N GLY A 108 -23.28 -15.80 11.33
CA GLY A 108 -24.49 -15.57 12.13
C GLY A 108 -24.82 -14.11 12.49
N ALA A 109 -24.09 -13.11 11.98
CA ALA A 109 -24.35 -11.71 12.31
C ALA A 109 -23.82 -10.71 11.26
N VAL A 110 -24.18 -9.45 11.44
CA VAL A 110 -23.55 -8.29 10.79
C VAL A 110 -22.99 -7.38 11.86
N ARG A 111 -21.77 -6.87 11.65
CA ARG A 111 -21.08 -5.99 12.60
C ARG A 111 -20.68 -4.68 11.93
N LEU A 112 -20.97 -3.58 12.61
CA LEU A 112 -20.42 -2.27 12.34
C LEU A 112 -19.16 -2.10 13.18
N GLU A 113 -18.04 -1.78 12.55
CA GLU A 113 -16.73 -1.73 13.22
C GLU A 113 -15.90 -0.53 12.75
N GLU A 114 -15.10 0.02 13.65
CA GLU A 114 -14.00 0.92 13.30
C GLU A 114 -12.69 0.13 13.34
N VAL A 115 -11.91 0.19 12.26
CA VAL A 115 -10.61 -0.45 12.14
C VAL A 115 -9.52 0.61 12.11
N LYS A 116 -8.49 0.42 12.96
CA LYS A 116 -7.27 1.24 12.99
C LYS A 116 -6.04 0.36 13.18
N GLY A 117 -5.32 0.09 12.10
CA GLY A 117 -4.23 -0.87 12.10
C GLY A 117 -4.73 -2.26 12.48
N SER A 118 -4.24 -2.81 13.59
CA SER A 118 -4.68 -4.11 14.12
C SER A 118 -5.87 -4.01 15.09
N ALA A 119 -6.27 -2.80 15.50
CA ALA A 119 -7.38 -2.61 16.42
C ALA A 119 -8.72 -2.60 15.68
N VAL A 120 -9.66 -3.41 16.14
CA VAL A 120 -11.05 -3.45 15.64
C VAL A 120 -11.99 -3.15 16.81
N THR A 121 -12.74 -2.06 16.71
CA THR A 121 -13.75 -1.66 17.70
C THR A 121 -15.13 -1.92 17.15
N VAL A 122 -15.93 -2.78 17.80
CA VAL A 122 -17.32 -3.03 17.38
C VAL A 122 -18.21 -1.90 17.88
N LEU A 123 -18.85 -1.18 16.95
CA LEU A 123 -19.76 -0.07 17.22
C LEU A 123 -21.24 -0.53 17.21
N GLY A 124 -21.52 -1.66 16.58
CA GLY A 124 -22.86 -2.26 16.53
C GLY A 124 -22.82 -3.68 16.03
N SER A 125 -23.82 -4.48 16.43
CA SER A 125 -23.96 -5.87 16.01
C SER A 125 -25.44 -6.22 15.92
N LEU A 126 -25.81 -6.93 14.86
CA LEU A 126 -27.16 -7.45 14.64
C LEU A 126 -27.08 -8.93 14.25
N THR A 127 -27.82 -9.78 14.96
CA THR A 127 -27.93 -11.20 14.60
C THR A 127 -28.55 -11.34 13.22
N LEU A 128 -27.90 -12.14 12.38
CA LEU A 128 -28.33 -12.44 11.02
C LEU A 128 -27.94 -13.89 10.72
N ALA A 129 -28.84 -14.83 11.05
CA ALA A 129 -28.59 -16.27 10.89
C ALA A 129 -28.25 -16.64 9.43
N SER A 130 -28.80 -15.88 8.47
CA SER A 130 -28.60 -16.06 7.03
C SER A 130 -27.40 -15.30 6.46
N ALA A 131 -26.48 -14.76 7.28
CA ALA A 131 -25.38 -13.91 6.80
C ALA A 131 -24.47 -14.58 5.75
N ALA A 132 -24.45 -15.91 5.69
CA ALA A 132 -23.69 -16.69 4.71
C ALA A 132 -24.51 -17.09 3.46
N THR A 133 -25.73 -16.58 3.29
CA THR A 133 -26.65 -17.03 2.22
C THR A 133 -27.24 -15.86 1.45
N GLY A 134 -27.14 -15.92 0.12
CA GLY A 134 -27.72 -14.91 -0.76
C GLY A 134 -27.03 -13.55 -0.67
N PHE A 135 -27.58 -12.58 -1.42
CA PHE A 135 -27.14 -11.20 -1.35
C PHE A 135 -27.83 -10.46 -0.21
N HIS A 136 -27.03 -9.71 0.55
CA HIS A 136 -27.48 -8.73 1.53
C HIS A 136 -27.13 -7.32 1.05
N THR A 137 -28.05 -6.38 1.18
CA THR A 137 -27.78 -4.97 0.91
C THR A 137 -27.15 -4.35 2.14
N LEU A 138 -25.85 -4.05 2.07
CA LEU A 138 -25.15 -3.33 3.11
C LEU A 138 -25.17 -1.84 2.79
N ARG A 139 -25.33 -1.01 3.82
CA ARG A 139 -25.26 0.45 3.71
C ARG A 139 -24.54 1.06 4.90
N LEU A 140 -23.65 1.99 4.61
CA LEU A 140 -22.97 2.86 5.56
C LEU A 140 -23.34 4.31 5.28
N ASP A 141 -23.82 5.01 6.31
CA ASP A 141 -24.00 6.46 6.31
C ASP A 141 -22.90 7.08 7.17
N VAL A 142 -22.08 7.94 6.57
CA VAL A 142 -20.99 8.64 7.24
C VAL A 142 -21.21 10.14 7.17
N SER A 143 -21.24 10.82 8.33
CA SER A 143 -21.27 12.29 8.42
C SER A 143 -20.49 12.80 9.62
N GLY A 144 -19.57 13.75 9.41
CA GLY A 144 -18.66 14.23 10.45
C GLY A 144 -17.89 13.09 11.10
N SER A 145 -18.06 12.88 12.41
CA SER A 145 -17.51 11.72 13.14
C SER A 145 -18.51 10.55 13.27
N THR A 146 -19.77 10.71 12.86
CA THR A 146 -20.79 9.67 13.03
C THR A 146 -20.71 8.67 11.87
N VAL A 147 -20.82 7.38 12.20
CA VAL A 147 -21.03 6.29 11.24
C VAL A 147 -22.26 5.48 11.66
N THR A 148 -23.12 5.14 10.71
CA THR A 148 -24.30 4.31 10.92
C THR A 148 -24.37 3.20 9.88
N GLY A 149 -24.59 1.96 10.33
CA GLY A 149 -24.64 0.78 9.46
C GLY A 149 -26.02 0.17 9.37
N TYR A 150 -26.38 -0.34 8.19
CA TYR A 150 -27.64 -1.02 7.91
C TYR A 150 -27.43 -2.27 7.07
N VAL A 151 -28.17 -3.33 7.36
CA VAL A 151 -28.29 -4.53 6.52
C VAL A 151 -29.74 -4.73 6.13
N ASP A 152 -30.02 -4.85 4.83
CA ASP A 152 -31.36 -5.05 4.27
C ASP A 152 -32.39 -4.02 4.80
N GLY A 153 -31.92 -2.78 5.00
CA GLY A 153 -32.71 -1.68 5.57
C GLY A 153 -32.82 -1.67 7.10
N ALA A 154 -32.48 -2.76 7.79
CA ALA A 154 -32.45 -2.81 9.25
C ALA A 154 -31.18 -2.16 9.82
N LYS A 155 -31.32 -1.30 10.82
CA LYS A 155 -30.19 -0.63 11.48
C LYS A 155 -29.38 -1.63 12.32
N VAL A 156 -28.08 -1.73 12.05
CA VAL A 156 -27.12 -2.57 12.79
C VAL A 156 -26.55 -1.83 13.99
N GLY A 157 -26.27 -0.53 13.84
CA GLY A 157 -25.71 0.30 14.90
C GLY A 157 -25.28 1.67 14.41
N SER A 158 -24.84 2.50 15.35
CA SER A 158 -24.31 3.84 15.08
C SER A 158 -23.26 4.17 16.14
N GLY A 159 -22.19 4.88 15.76
CA GLY A 159 -21.13 5.26 16.68
C GLY A 159 -20.33 6.47 16.19
N SER A 160 -19.52 7.02 17.09
CA SER A 160 -18.57 8.08 16.77
C SER A 160 -17.23 7.45 16.40
N ALA A 161 -16.87 7.52 15.12
CA ALA A 161 -15.55 7.18 14.60
C ALA A 161 -14.60 8.38 14.71
N LYS A 162 -13.31 8.12 14.87
CA LYS A 162 -12.28 9.16 14.77
C LYS A 162 -11.94 9.48 13.31
N LEU A 163 -12.25 8.57 12.39
CA LEU A 163 -12.11 8.78 10.96
C LEU A 163 -13.25 9.71 10.49
N THR A 164 -12.90 10.73 9.70
CA THR A 164 -13.87 11.75 9.24
C THR A 164 -13.86 11.94 7.72
N LYS A 165 -12.97 11.25 7.01
CA LYS A 165 -12.85 11.28 5.56
C LYS A 165 -12.18 10.03 5.01
N GLY A 166 -12.37 9.75 3.73
CA GLY A 166 -11.65 8.70 3.01
C GLY A 166 -12.48 8.08 1.90
N ARG A 167 -11.85 7.15 1.18
CA ARG A 167 -12.45 6.40 0.07
C ARG A 167 -13.50 5.39 0.54
N VAL A 168 -14.17 4.76 -0.42
CA VAL A 168 -14.99 3.56 -0.16
C VAL A 168 -14.21 2.30 -0.50
N GLY A 169 -14.63 1.17 0.06
CA GLY A 169 -14.06 -0.11 -0.31
C GLY A 169 -14.98 -1.31 -0.14
N LEU A 170 -14.59 -2.39 -0.79
CA LEU A 170 -15.13 -3.74 -0.66
C LEU A 170 -14.08 -4.59 0.04
N ILE A 171 -14.47 -5.42 0.99
CA ILE A 171 -13.50 -6.06 1.88
C ILE A 171 -13.86 -7.51 2.21
N THR A 172 -12.85 -8.38 2.23
CA THR A 172 -12.92 -9.70 2.86
C THR A 172 -11.73 -9.92 3.81
N THR A 173 -11.94 -10.74 4.85
CA THR A 173 -10.91 -11.25 5.76
C THR A 173 -11.16 -12.73 5.91
N SER A 174 -10.21 -13.59 5.52
CA SER A 174 -10.33 -15.06 5.56
C SER A 174 -11.68 -15.56 5.02
N ALA A 175 -12.13 -14.96 3.92
CA ALA A 175 -13.45 -15.15 3.35
C ALA A 175 -13.42 -14.85 1.85
N ALA A 176 -14.36 -15.46 1.12
CA ALA A 176 -14.62 -15.17 -0.29
C ALA A 176 -16.03 -14.57 -0.42
N ALA A 177 -16.22 -13.61 -1.33
CA ALA A 177 -17.49 -12.89 -1.47
C ALA A 177 -17.73 -12.34 -2.88
N SER A 178 -18.99 -12.03 -3.18
CA SER A 178 -19.48 -11.29 -4.35
C SER A 178 -19.89 -9.91 -3.89
N PHE A 179 -19.59 -8.93 -4.72
CA PHE A 179 -20.03 -7.55 -4.57
C PHE A 179 -20.71 -7.11 -5.87
N ASP A 180 -21.83 -6.43 -5.73
CA ASP A 180 -22.64 -5.95 -6.85
C ASP A 180 -23.38 -4.67 -6.43
N ASP A 181 -23.92 -3.92 -7.40
CA ASP A 181 -24.71 -2.70 -7.21
C ASP A 181 -24.09 -1.72 -6.19
N VAL A 182 -22.79 -1.41 -6.35
CA VAL A 182 -22.11 -0.42 -5.52
C VAL A 182 -22.63 0.96 -5.89
N SER A 183 -22.99 1.76 -4.90
CA SER A 183 -23.33 3.17 -5.07
C SER A 183 -22.80 4.03 -3.92
N VAL A 184 -22.32 5.22 -4.27
CA VAL A 184 -21.95 6.26 -3.32
C VAL A 184 -22.67 7.53 -3.70
N THR A 185 -23.35 8.15 -2.75
CA THR A 185 -24.10 9.39 -2.96
C THR A 185 -23.85 10.37 -1.82
N ALA A 186 -24.02 11.66 -2.10
CA ALA A 186 -23.99 12.68 -1.06
C ALA A 186 -25.11 12.42 -0.02
N LEU A 187 -24.83 12.68 1.25
CA LEU A 187 -25.82 12.51 2.31
C LEU A 187 -26.99 13.50 2.10
N ALA A 188 -28.23 13.02 2.16
CA ALA A 188 -29.41 13.87 2.01
C ALA A 188 -29.43 14.95 3.12
N GLY A 189 -29.36 16.23 2.73
CA GLY A 189 -29.38 17.38 3.65
C GLY A 189 -28.11 18.25 3.71
N ALA A 190 -27.08 17.94 2.92
CA ALA A 190 -25.96 18.87 2.74
C ALA A 190 -26.45 20.14 1.98
N PRO A 191 -26.17 21.37 2.46
CA PRO A 191 -26.65 22.58 1.80
C PRO A 191 -26.07 22.70 0.39
N ALA A 192 -26.95 22.69 -0.62
CA ALA A 192 -26.60 23.04 -1.98
C ALA A 192 -26.28 24.53 -2.04
N THR A 193 -25.01 24.88 -2.24
CA THR A 193 -24.62 26.28 -2.48
C THR A 193 -24.60 26.50 -3.99
N THR A 194 -25.41 27.46 -4.47
CA THR A 194 -25.56 27.79 -5.88
C THR A 194 -24.23 28.24 -6.51
N ALA A 195 -23.82 27.57 -7.59
CA ALA A 195 -22.62 27.91 -8.36
C ALA A 195 -22.79 29.24 -9.13
N PRO A 196 -21.77 30.11 -9.22
CA PRO A 196 -21.81 31.30 -10.05
C PRO A 196 -21.63 30.92 -11.53
N THR A 197 -22.37 31.62 -12.38
CA THR A 197 -22.37 31.51 -13.85
C THR A 197 -21.00 31.81 -14.45
N ALA A 198 -20.51 30.90 -15.31
CA ALA A 198 -19.30 31.08 -16.11
C ALA A 198 -19.42 32.26 -17.08
N THR A 199 -18.40 33.13 -17.11
CA THR A 199 -18.21 34.14 -18.15
C THR A 199 -17.00 33.76 -19.00
N ALA A 200 -17.15 33.96 -20.31
CA ALA A 200 -16.34 33.43 -21.40
C ALA A 200 -14.94 34.04 -21.59
N THR A 201 -14.05 33.20 -22.13
CA THR A 201 -12.99 33.38 -23.14
C THR A 201 -12.30 34.74 -23.33
N ALA A 202 -10.95 34.72 -23.31
CA ALA A 202 -10.13 35.50 -24.23
C ALA A 202 -8.79 34.80 -24.53
N THR A 203 -8.37 34.89 -25.80
CA THR A 203 -7.26 34.21 -26.47
C THR A 203 -6.04 35.13 -26.63
N ALA A 204 -4.87 34.51 -26.81
CA ALA A 204 -3.69 34.92 -27.61
C ALA A 204 -2.41 35.45 -26.90
N SER A 205 -1.31 34.82 -27.36
CA SER A 205 0.14 34.99 -27.14
C SER A 205 0.70 36.35 -27.64
N PRO A 206 1.94 36.76 -27.27
CA PRO A 206 3.12 36.36 -28.07
C PRO A 206 4.44 36.10 -27.29
N THR A 207 5.34 35.37 -27.95
CA THR A 207 6.78 35.11 -27.67
C THR A 207 7.67 36.36 -27.80
N PRO A 208 8.81 36.47 -27.08
CA PRO A 208 10.16 36.39 -27.70
C PRO A 208 11.22 35.68 -26.79
N THR A 209 12.01 34.72 -27.29
CA THR A 209 13.37 34.81 -27.91
C THR A 209 14.53 34.44 -26.96
N LYS A 210 15.40 33.55 -27.47
CA LYS A 210 16.62 32.97 -26.89
C LYS A 210 17.65 34.00 -26.41
N THR A 211 18.45 33.64 -25.40
CA THR A 211 19.88 34.00 -25.31
C THR A 211 20.65 32.93 -24.52
N THR A 212 21.78 32.52 -25.09
CA THR A 212 22.84 31.62 -24.58
C THR A 212 23.81 32.34 -23.63
N ALA A 213 24.26 31.69 -22.55
CA ALA A 213 25.63 31.78 -22.03
C ALA A 213 25.90 30.79 -20.87
N ALA A 214 27.04 30.13 -20.93
CA ALA A 214 27.79 29.49 -19.83
C ALA A 214 29.28 29.85 -20.05
N PRO A 215 30.27 29.52 -19.18
CA PRO A 215 30.24 29.06 -17.78
C PRO A 215 31.20 29.90 -16.88
N THR A 216 31.15 29.75 -15.55
CA THR A 216 32.31 30.01 -14.68
C THR A 216 32.39 29.06 -13.49
N THR A 217 33.59 28.52 -13.33
CA THR A 217 34.17 27.67 -12.28
C THR A 217 34.28 28.34 -10.91
N ALA A 218 34.08 27.57 -9.83
CA ALA A 218 35.02 27.45 -8.70
C ALA A 218 34.55 26.41 -7.67
N SER A 219 35.48 25.52 -7.31
CA SER A 219 35.41 24.51 -6.25
C SER A 219 35.79 25.13 -4.90
N PRO A 220 35.24 24.63 -3.79
CA PRO A 220 36.10 24.34 -2.64
C PRO A 220 35.91 22.91 -2.11
N SER A 221 37.05 22.27 -1.87
CA SER A 221 37.21 21.07 -1.03
C SER A 221 37.20 21.47 0.46
N PRO A 222 36.56 20.66 1.32
CA PRO A 222 37.05 20.51 2.68
C PRO A 222 37.26 19.04 3.07
N THR A 223 38.52 18.77 3.40
CA THR A 223 39.04 18.06 4.58
C THR A 223 38.23 16.91 5.20
N LYS A 224 38.87 15.74 5.21
CA LYS A 224 38.49 14.53 5.96
C LYS A 224 38.44 14.81 7.46
N THR A 225 37.26 14.73 8.06
CA THR A 225 37.07 14.62 9.52
C THR A 225 36.65 13.20 9.87
N ALA A 226 37.26 12.65 10.93
CA ALA A 226 37.11 11.29 11.38
C ALA A 226 35.65 10.90 11.67
N THR A 227 35.26 9.70 11.21
CA THR A 227 33.96 9.09 11.41
C THR A 227 33.73 8.77 12.89
N ALA A 228 32.80 9.49 13.53
CA ALA A 228 32.26 9.08 14.82
C ALA A 228 31.38 7.84 14.63
N THR A 229 31.56 6.83 15.49
CA THR A 229 30.71 5.63 15.55
C THR A 229 29.27 6.05 15.83
N ALA A 230 28.39 5.82 14.86
CA ALA A 230 26.97 6.15 14.96
C ALA A 230 26.30 5.33 16.07
N THR A 231 25.72 6.02 17.04
CA THR A 231 24.74 5.46 17.97
C THR A 231 23.54 4.92 17.17
N PRO A 232 22.99 3.73 17.48
CA PRO A 232 21.86 3.19 16.74
C PRO A 232 20.70 4.19 16.78
N THR A 233 20.30 4.67 15.59
CA THR A 233 19.13 5.51 15.42
C THR A 233 17.91 4.65 15.75
N ALA A 234 17.10 5.07 16.73
CA ALA A 234 15.86 4.40 17.06
C ALA A 234 14.97 4.33 15.80
N VAL A 235 14.43 3.15 15.50
CA VAL A 235 13.46 2.98 14.41
C VAL A 235 12.26 3.88 14.69
N ALA A 236 11.89 4.73 13.73
CA ALA A 236 10.80 5.69 13.88
C ALA A 236 9.48 4.95 14.14
N THR A 237 8.88 5.12 15.33
CA THR A 237 7.67 4.39 15.76
C THR A 237 6.37 5.00 15.20
N SER A 238 6.44 6.16 14.55
CA SER A 238 5.30 6.86 13.96
C SER A 238 5.47 7.01 12.45
N TRP A 239 4.44 6.66 11.70
CA TRP A 239 4.34 6.91 10.26
C TRP A 239 4.32 8.42 9.97
N PRO A 240 4.98 8.88 8.89
CA PRO A 240 5.05 10.30 8.58
C PRO A 240 3.70 10.80 8.09
N LYS A 241 3.41 12.07 8.39
CA LYS A 241 2.27 12.77 7.81
C LYS A 241 2.68 13.38 6.46
N ALA A 242 1.90 13.09 5.42
CA ALA A 242 2.12 13.70 4.12
C ALA A 242 1.98 15.23 4.16
N THR A 243 2.86 15.92 3.44
CA THR A 243 2.80 17.38 3.23
C THR A 243 1.85 17.77 2.10
N GLY A 244 1.54 16.82 1.22
CA GLY A 244 0.56 16.89 0.14
C GLY A 244 0.53 15.55 -0.61
N THR A 245 -0.36 15.41 -1.59
CA THR A 245 -0.47 14.21 -2.43
C THR A 245 -0.29 14.58 -3.90
N THR A 246 0.44 13.77 -4.65
CA THR A 246 0.71 13.93 -6.09
C THR A 246 0.41 12.63 -6.81
N THR A 247 -0.42 12.69 -7.86
CA THR A 247 -0.65 11.54 -8.73
C THR A 247 0.38 11.52 -9.87
N LEU A 248 1.08 10.41 -10.05
CA LEU A 248 1.92 10.13 -11.20
C LEU A 248 1.11 9.31 -12.19
N THR A 249 1.02 9.77 -13.44
CA THR A 249 0.36 9.01 -14.53
C THR A 249 1.34 8.27 -15.43
N ALA A 250 2.65 8.41 -15.14
CA ALA A 250 3.76 7.76 -15.82
C ALA A 250 4.99 7.73 -14.91
N THR A 251 5.93 6.84 -15.20
CA THR A 251 7.15 6.60 -14.42
C THR A 251 7.99 7.86 -14.29
N LYS A 252 8.33 8.25 -13.07
CA LYS A 252 9.23 9.37 -12.80
C LYS A 252 10.68 8.89 -12.79
N ALA A 253 11.44 9.24 -13.81
CA ALA A 253 12.87 8.96 -13.88
C ALA A 253 13.67 9.85 -12.88
N VAL A 254 14.63 9.26 -12.18
CA VAL A 254 15.53 9.93 -11.24
C VAL A 254 16.98 9.51 -11.50
N SER A 255 17.83 10.43 -11.94
CA SER A 255 19.25 10.16 -12.25
C SER A 255 20.24 10.71 -11.22
N GLY A 256 19.79 11.60 -10.34
CA GLY A 256 20.58 12.19 -9.26
C GLY A 256 19.88 12.01 -7.92
N THR A 257 19.80 13.08 -7.13
CA THR A 257 19.00 13.08 -5.90
C THR A 257 17.63 13.69 -6.14
N PHE A 258 16.58 13.02 -5.67
CA PHE A 258 15.24 13.56 -5.55
C PHE A 258 14.80 13.51 -4.08
N ASP A 259 14.49 14.68 -3.53
CA ASP A 259 13.86 14.82 -2.22
C ASP A 259 12.39 15.15 -2.42
N GLY A 260 11.51 14.28 -1.93
CA GLY A 260 10.06 14.41 -2.04
C GLY A 260 9.44 15.30 -0.97
N GLY A 261 10.19 15.79 0.03
CA GLY A 261 9.65 16.67 1.07
C GLY A 261 8.50 16.06 1.89
N ASN A 262 8.48 14.75 2.06
CA ASN A 262 7.38 13.94 2.61
C ASN A 262 6.05 14.11 1.87
N VAL A 263 6.08 14.40 0.57
CA VAL A 263 4.89 14.32 -0.30
C VAL A 263 4.52 12.85 -0.51
N GLU A 264 3.23 12.57 -0.52
CA GLU A 264 2.66 11.30 -0.93
C GLU A 264 2.54 11.24 -2.45
N PHE A 265 3.04 10.16 -3.05
CA PHE A 265 2.92 9.87 -4.46
C PHE A 265 2.04 8.63 -4.65
N ILE A 266 1.05 8.75 -5.52
CA ILE A 266 0.17 7.63 -5.92
C ILE A 266 0.23 7.46 -7.43
N GLY A 267 0.09 6.23 -7.89
CA GLY A 267 -0.04 5.89 -9.30
C GLY A 267 -1.44 6.22 -9.84
N GLY A 268 -1.51 6.43 -11.14
CA GLY A 268 -2.75 6.55 -11.91
C GLY A 268 -2.50 6.28 -13.38
N GLY A 269 -3.57 6.18 -14.16
CA GLY A 269 -3.47 5.96 -15.61
C GLY A 269 -2.71 4.67 -15.95
N ALA A 270 -1.65 4.80 -16.76
CA ALA A 270 -0.92 3.68 -17.34
C ALA A 270 0.03 2.96 -16.35
N LEU A 271 0.27 3.50 -15.15
CA LEU A 271 1.18 2.88 -14.18
C LEU A 271 0.63 1.58 -13.58
N GLY A 272 -0.68 1.36 -13.62
CA GLY A 272 -1.33 0.20 -13.03
C GLY A 272 -2.12 0.51 -11.76
N ASP A 273 -2.78 -0.51 -11.23
CA ASP A 273 -3.73 -0.41 -10.11
C ASP A 273 -3.12 -0.82 -8.75
N GLY A 274 -1.84 -1.21 -8.72
CA GLY A 274 -1.16 -1.73 -7.53
C GLY A 274 -1.44 -3.20 -7.25
N GLY A 275 -2.03 -3.94 -8.19
CA GLY A 275 -2.26 -5.37 -8.09
C GLY A 275 -0.97 -6.21 -8.08
N GLN A 276 -1.13 -7.53 -8.06
CA GLN A 276 -0.02 -8.51 -8.15
C GLN A 276 0.20 -8.98 -9.60
N ASP A 277 -0.40 -8.30 -10.58
CA ASP A 277 -0.29 -8.67 -11.99
C ASP A 277 1.09 -8.27 -12.51
N GLU A 278 1.78 -9.20 -13.17
CA GLU A 278 3.13 -8.97 -13.69
C GLU A 278 3.13 -7.92 -14.81
N GLY A 279 3.95 -6.87 -14.66
CA GLY A 279 4.24 -5.92 -15.76
C GLY A 279 3.74 -4.50 -15.54
N GLN A 280 3.38 -4.12 -14.32
CA GLN A 280 3.12 -2.72 -13.98
C GLN A 280 4.41 -1.89 -14.06
N ASP A 281 4.27 -0.61 -14.38
CA ASP A 281 5.39 0.32 -14.38
C ASP A 281 5.62 0.86 -12.95
N PRO A 282 6.87 1.11 -12.54
CA PRO A 282 7.16 1.68 -11.22
C PRO A 282 6.74 3.16 -11.18
N LEU A 283 6.37 3.68 -10.01
CA LEU A 283 6.21 5.12 -9.81
C LEU A 283 7.53 5.86 -10.05
N PHE A 284 8.64 5.29 -9.58
CA PHE A 284 9.97 5.88 -9.71
C PHE A 284 10.96 4.90 -10.34
N GLN A 285 11.69 5.36 -11.35
CA GLN A 285 12.80 4.64 -11.96
C GLN A 285 14.11 5.37 -11.68
N LEU A 286 14.93 4.80 -10.80
CA LEU A 286 16.24 5.32 -10.42
C LEU A 286 17.32 4.76 -11.34
N ALA A 287 18.20 5.66 -11.81
CA ALA A 287 19.44 5.30 -12.50
C ALA A 287 20.53 4.87 -11.50
N ASP A 288 21.63 4.32 -12.02
CA ASP A 288 22.82 4.02 -11.20
C ASP A 288 23.36 5.30 -10.54
N GLY A 289 23.61 5.23 -9.24
CA GLY A 289 24.03 6.34 -8.38
C GLY A 289 22.91 7.22 -7.82
N ALA A 290 21.64 7.01 -8.21
CA ALA A 290 20.54 7.89 -7.82
C ALA A 290 20.10 7.71 -6.36
N THR A 291 19.51 8.77 -5.77
CA THR A 291 18.94 8.76 -4.42
C THR A 291 17.51 9.29 -4.44
N LEU A 292 16.59 8.55 -3.84
CA LEU A 292 15.22 8.98 -3.54
C LEU A 292 15.12 9.20 -2.02
N SER A 293 14.59 10.33 -1.58
CA SER A 293 14.47 10.62 -0.15
C SER A 293 13.21 11.35 0.24
N ASN A 294 12.74 11.11 1.47
CA ASN A 294 11.55 11.76 2.05
C ASN A 294 10.34 11.67 1.12
N VAL A 295 10.01 10.45 0.71
CA VAL A 295 8.89 10.16 -0.18
C VAL A 295 7.91 9.26 0.57
N ILE A 296 6.63 9.56 0.48
CA ILE A 296 5.55 8.66 0.89
C ILE A 296 4.93 8.10 -0.40
N ILE A 297 4.65 6.81 -0.44
CA ILE A 297 4.02 6.11 -1.55
C ILE A 297 2.71 5.54 -1.04
N GLY A 298 1.60 6.03 -1.58
CA GLY A 298 0.25 5.60 -1.26
C GLY A 298 -0.32 4.65 -2.31
N ALA A 299 -1.54 4.17 -2.07
CA ALA A 299 -2.26 3.34 -3.05
C ALA A 299 -2.94 4.22 -4.13
N PRO A 300 -2.90 3.85 -5.41
CA PRO A 300 -2.17 2.71 -5.99
C PRO A 300 -0.66 2.91 -5.97
N ALA A 301 0.11 1.91 -5.55
CA ALA A 301 1.57 1.99 -5.52
C ALA A 301 2.26 1.38 -6.76
N ALA A 302 1.48 0.85 -7.72
CA ALA A 302 1.96 0.15 -8.91
C ALA A 302 3.10 -0.84 -8.59
N ASP A 303 4.18 -0.89 -9.40
CA ASP A 303 5.40 -1.66 -9.12
C ASP A 303 6.45 -0.85 -8.32
N GLY A 304 5.98 0.09 -7.48
CA GLY A 304 6.79 0.80 -6.50
C GLY A 304 7.97 1.57 -7.09
N VAL A 305 9.19 1.20 -6.68
CA VAL A 305 10.44 1.88 -7.06
C VAL A 305 11.43 0.90 -7.68
N HIS A 306 11.94 1.23 -8.87
CA HIS A 306 12.97 0.45 -9.55
C HIS A 306 14.34 1.11 -9.48
N CYS A 307 15.36 0.31 -9.18
CA CYS A 307 16.76 0.73 -9.30
C CYS A 307 17.48 -0.06 -10.39
N ALA A 308 17.93 0.63 -11.45
CA ALA A 308 18.65 0.03 -12.57
C ALA A 308 20.13 -0.30 -12.26
N GLY A 309 20.65 0.23 -11.15
CA GLY A 309 22.03 0.06 -10.69
C GLY A 309 22.10 0.33 -9.19
N SER A 310 23.25 0.78 -8.71
CA SER A 310 23.37 1.22 -7.32
C SER A 310 22.41 2.38 -7.06
N CYS A 311 21.69 2.35 -5.94
CA CYS A 311 20.78 3.43 -5.59
C CYS A 311 20.57 3.50 -4.08
N THR A 312 20.05 4.63 -3.60
CA THR A 312 19.68 4.80 -2.19
C THR A 312 18.24 5.27 -2.05
N LEU A 313 17.43 4.56 -1.27
CA LEU A 313 16.12 5.00 -0.81
C LEU A 313 16.24 5.37 0.67
N LYS A 314 16.10 6.66 0.99
CA LYS A 314 16.31 7.18 2.35
C LYS A 314 15.02 7.78 2.90
N ASN A 315 14.53 7.28 4.02
CA ASN A 315 13.27 7.77 4.60
C ASN A 315 12.11 7.70 3.58
N VAL A 316 11.91 6.54 2.96
CA VAL A 316 10.82 6.28 2.00
C VAL A 316 9.77 5.37 2.65
N TRP A 317 8.50 5.71 2.49
CA TRP A 317 7.39 5.11 3.22
C TRP A 317 6.31 4.58 2.29
N TRP A 318 6.01 3.29 2.33
CA TRP A 318 4.92 2.68 1.56
C TRP A 318 3.73 2.41 2.48
N LEU A 319 2.64 3.13 2.25
CA LEU A 319 1.39 3.01 3.03
C LEU A 319 0.54 1.81 2.59
N ASP A 320 0.77 1.32 1.38
CA ASP A 320 0.18 0.11 0.82
C ASP A 320 1.11 -0.33 -0.31
N VAL A 321 1.75 -1.48 -0.18
CA VAL A 321 2.67 -1.99 -1.20
C VAL A 321 1.84 -2.56 -2.35
N GLY A 322 2.18 -2.16 -3.58
CA GLY A 322 1.54 -2.65 -4.80
C GLY A 322 2.03 -4.05 -5.16
N GLU A 323 2.68 -4.21 -6.32
CA GLU A 323 3.35 -5.47 -6.66
C GLU A 323 4.51 -5.72 -5.67
N ASP A 324 5.51 -4.83 -5.72
CA ASP A 324 6.67 -4.73 -4.83
C ASP A 324 6.83 -3.29 -4.33
N ALA A 325 7.44 -3.10 -3.16
CA ALA A 325 7.76 -1.75 -2.67
C ALA A 325 8.94 -1.18 -3.46
N ALA A 326 10.00 -2.00 -3.62
CA ALA A 326 11.11 -1.66 -4.47
C ALA A 326 11.84 -2.89 -5.03
N THR A 327 12.31 -2.76 -6.28
CA THR A 327 12.98 -3.83 -7.02
C THR A 327 14.38 -3.42 -7.46
N PHE A 328 15.37 -4.23 -7.06
CA PHE A 328 16.76 -4.07 -7.49
C PHE A 328 17.02 -4.81 -8.80
N LYS A 329 17.24 -4.05 -9.87
CA LYS A 329 17.53 -4.52 -11.24
C LYS A 329 18.98 -4.22 -11.65
N GLY A 330 19.92 -4.31 -10.70
CA GLY A 330 21.35 -4.14 -10.96
C GLY A 330 21.87 -5.03 -12.08
N THR A 331 23.05 -4.71 -12.59
CA THR A 331 23.71 -5.41 -13.71
C THR A 331 25.10 -5.91 -13.36
N SER A 332 25.65 -5.51 -12.21
CA SER A 332 26.97 -5.94 -11.71
C SER A 332 26.91 -6.39 -10.24
N ALA A 333 27.70 -7.41 -9.89
CA ALA A 333 27.85 -7.88 -8.51
C ALA A 333 28.43 -6.82 -7.54
N SER A 334 29.05 -5.75 -8.06
CA SER A 334 29.57 -4.62 -7.27
C SER A 334 28.51 -3.57 -6.93
N GLN A 335 27.34 -3.60 -7.58
CA GLN A 335 26.30 -2.61 -7.37
C GLN A 335 25.51 -2.89 -6.08
N THR A 336 25.02 -1.81 -5.47
CA THR A 336 24.32 -1.88 -4.18
C THR A 336 23.05 -1.04 -4.18
N MET A 337 21.92 -1.67 -3.84
CA MET A 337 20.69 -0.96 -3.47
C MET A 337 20.63 -0.82 -1.95
N THR A 338 20.50 0.42 -1.46
CA THR A 338 20.45 0.72 -0.02
C THR A 338 19.09 1.30 0.37
N ILE A 339 18.45 0.70 1.37
CA ILE A 339 17.29 1.25 2.08
C ILE A 339 17.79 1.73 3.44
N ASP A 340 17.61 3.02 3.73
CA ASP A 340 18.01 3.64 5.00
C ASP A 340 16.86 4.42 5.63
N GLY A 341 16.24 3.84 6.65
CA GLY A 341 15.04 4.42 7.26
C GLY A 341 13.79 4.20 6.42
N GLY A 342 12.65 4.67 6.95
CA GLY A 342 11.35 4.50 6.31
C GLY A 342 10.58 3.29 6.81
N GLY A 343 9.51 2.95 6.09
CA GLY A 343 8.73 1.76 6.40
C GLY A 343 7.79 1.31 5.29
N ALA A 344 7.33 0.07 5.36
CA ALA A 344 6.36 -0.48 4.40
C ALA A 344 5.27 -1.28 5.11
N MET A 345 4.05 -1.20 4.61
CA MET A 345 2.95 -2.02 5.08
C MET A 345 2.14 -2.61 3.92
N HIS A 346 1.45 -3.72 4.19
CA HIS A 346 0.47 -4.33 3.30
C HIS A 346 1.05 -4.94 2.02
N ALA A 347 2.26 -5.51 2.10
CA ALA A 347 2.86 -6.23 0.99
C ALA A 347 2.30 -7.66 0.91
N SER A 348 1.47 -7.92 -0.10
CA SER A 348 0.81 -9.22 -0.29
C SER A 348 1.80 -10.38 -0.38
N ASP A 349 2.89 -10.22 -1.15
CA ASP A 349 3.98 -11.20 -1.20
C ASP A 349 5.30 -10.65 -0.66
N LYS A 350 5.88 -9.62 -1.28
CA LYS A 350 7.24 -9.16 -0.95
C LYS A 350 7.35 -7.64 -0.95
N VAL A 351 8.11 -7.10 0.01
CA VAL A 351 8.42 -5.67 0.08
C VAL A 351 9.56 -5.37 -0.88
N PHE A 352 10.68 -6.08 -0.75
CA PHE A 352 11.85 -5.87 -1.58
C PHE A 352 12.18 -7.07 -2.44
N GLN A 353 12.23 -6.84 -3.75
CA GLN A 353 12.57 -7.82 -4.76
C GLN A 353 13.99 -7.59 -5.28
N HIS A 354 14.78 -8.67 -5.41
CA HIS A 354 16.15 -8.61 -5.92
C HIS A 354 16.29 -9.49 -7.16
N ASN A 355 16.27 -8.85 -8.34
CA ASN A 355 16.29 -9.50 -9.64
C ASN A 355 17.69 -9.53 -10.27
N GLY A 356 18.44 -8.43 -10.15
CA GLY A 356 19.83 -8.33 -10.63
C GLY A 356 20.84 -9.04 -9.72
N PRO A 357 22.13 -9.09 -10.09
CA PRO A 357 23.21 -9.33 -9.15
C PRO A 357 23.44 -8.10 -8.25
N GLY A 358 24.19 -8.31 -7.17
CA GLY A 358 24.66 -7.22 -6.31
C GLY A 358 24.35 -7.46 -4.83
N THR A 359 24.43 -6.38 -4.06
CA THR A 359 24.11 -6.36 -2.63
C THR A 359 22.89 -5.51 -2.37
N PHE A 360 21.93 -6.04 -1.60
CA PHE A 360 20.79 -5.31 -1.09
C PHE A 360 21.01 -5.02 0.40
N VAL A 361 21.04 -3.74 0.78
CA VAL A 361 21.23 -3.31 2.17
C VAL A 361 19.92 -2.72 2.68
N ILE A 362 19.40 -3.26 3.79
CA ILE A 362 18.19 -2.77 4.46
C ILE A 362 18.57 -2.39 5.89
N LYS A 363 18.41 -1.12 6.25
CA LYS A 363 18.71 -0.68 7.61
C LYS A 363 17.75 0.36 8.14
N ASN A 364 17.58 0.36 9.46
CA ASN A 364 16.75 1.32 10.20
C ASN A 364 15.26 1.33 9.76
N PHE A 365 14.76 0.19 9.29
CA PHE A 365 13.47 0.09 8.59
C PHE A 365 12.40 -0.54 9.47
N GLN A 366 11.14 -0.12 9.31
CA GLN A 366 10.00 -0.82 9.90
C GLN A 366 9.05 -1.41 8.86
N ALA A 367 8.45 -2.55 9.15
CA ALA A 367 7.37 -3.07 8.33
C ALA A 367 6.25 -3.70 9.16
N SER A 368 5.05 -3.78 8.60
CA SER A 368 3.93 -4.45 9.24
C SER A 368 3.04 -5.07 8.18
N ASP A 369 2.48 -6.25 8.46
CA ASP A 369 1.54 -6.93 7.55
C ASP A 369 2.14 -7.14 6.16
N ILE A 370 3.13 -8.04 6.08
CA ILE A 370 3.87 -8.32 4.86
C ILE A 370 4.05 -9.83 4.66
N GLY A 371 4.12 -10.31 3.42
CA GLY A 371 4.56 -11.68 3.16
C GLY A 371 6.05 -11.84 3.49
N LYS A 372 6.92 -11.11 2.77
CA LYS A 372 8.37 -11.16 2.92
C LYS A 372 8.98 -9.76 2.92
N LEU A 373 9.95 -9.48 3.79
CA LEU A 373 10.66 -8.20 3.71
C LEU A 373 11.60 -8.19 2.51
N TYR A 374 12.34 -9.27 2.29
CA TYR A 374 13.27 -9.41 1.18
C TYR A 374 13.14 -10.78 0.50
N ARG A 375 13.17 -10.78 -0.84
CA ARG A 375 13.24 -12.00 -1.65
C ARG A 375 14.30 -11.87 -2.76
N SER A 376 15.25 -12.80 -2.77
CA SER A 376 16.07 -13.08 -3.96
C SER A 376 15.21 -13.77 -5.02
N CYS A 377 15.20 -13.30 -6.26
CA CYS A 377 14.36 -13.90 -7.29
C CYS A 377 14.66 -15.40 -7.47
N GLY A 378 13.67 -16.25 -7.22
CA GLY A 378 13.85 -17.70 -7.20
C GLY A 378 13.67 -18.39 -8.55
N ASN A 379 12.98 -17.76 -9.49
CA ASN A 379 12.60 -18.33 -10.80
C ASN A 379 12.87 -17.37 -11.97
N CYS A 380 13.67 -16.32 -11.75
CA CYS A 380 14.13 -15.46 -12.84
C CYS A 380 14.85 -16.28 -13.92
N SER A 381 14.56 -15.98 -15.18
CA SER A 381 15.16 -16.64 -16.34
C SER A 381 16.69 -16.59 -16.32
N LYS A 382 17.26 -15.49 -15.81
CA LYS A 382 18.67 -15.35 -15.49
C LYS A 382 18.86 -15.31 -13.97
N GLN A 383 19.67 -16.25 -13.47
CA GLN A 383 19.99 -16.37 -12.05
C GLN A 383 21.37 -15.80 -11.71
N PHE A 384 21.50 -15.34 -10.46
CA PHE A 384 22.71 -14.73 -9.92
C PHE A 384 22.90 -15.16 -8.46
N ALA A 385 24.15 -15.12 -8.00
CA ALA A 385 24.43 -15.07 -6.58
C ALA A 385 24.10 -13.66 -6.07
N ARG A 386 23.20 -13.56 -5.08
CA ARG A 386 22.72 -12.30 -4.52
C ARG A 386 23.02 -12.21 -3.04
N LYS A 387 23.36 -11.00 -2.58
CA LYS A 387 23.64 -10.75 -1.16
C LYS A 387 22.59 -9.83 -0.57
N VAL A 388 22.15 -10.12 0.65
CA VAL A 388 21.34 -9.21 1.47
C VAL A 388 21.95 -8.96 2.83
N GLN A 389 21.91 -7.71 3.28
CA GLN A 389 22.33 -7.29 4.60
C GLN A 389 21.17 -6.53 5.26
N ILE A 390 20.61 -7.08 6.32
CA ILE A 390 19.47 -6.52 7.06
C ILE A 390 19.95 -6.15 8.45
N SER A 391 19.77 -4.90 8.86
CA SER A 391 20.22 -4.45 10.18
C SER A 391 19.27 -3.45 10.85
N ASN A 392 19.06 -3.57 12.15
CA ASN A 392 18.21 -2.63 12.92
C ASN A 392 16.82 -2.46 12.29
N VAL A 393 16.10 -3.57 12.13
CA VAL A 393 14.75 -3.58 11.55
C VAL A 393 13.71 -4.02 12.57
N THR A 394 12.49 -3.47 12.48
CA THR A 394 11.34 -3.92 13.27
C THR A 394 10.22 -4.35 12.34
N VAL A 395 9.78 -5.60 12.42
CA VAL A 395 8.68 -6.11 11.60
C VAL A 395 7.56 -6.63 12.49
N THR A 396 6.34 -6.13 12.27
CA THR A 396 5.15 -6.57 12.99
C THR A 396 4.37 -7.58 12.15
N ALA A 397 3.99 -8.70 12.77
CA ALA A 397 3.21 -9.74 12.13
C ALA A 397 1.82 -9.21 11.66
N PRO A 398 1.23 -9.81 10.60
CA PRO A 398 1.68 -11.03 9.93
C PRO A 398 2.96 -10.85 9.10
N LEU A 399 3.81 -11.87 9.16
CA LEU A 399 5.09 -12.01 8.44
C LEU A 399 5.26 -13.48 8.07
N LYS A 400 5.51 -13.82 6.79
CA LYS A 400 5.91 -15.19 6.42
C LYS A 400 7.40 -15.38 6.65
N THR A 401 8.25 -14.56 6.05
CA THR A 401 9.71 -14.60 6.28
C THR A 401 10.39 -13.25 6.09
N LEU A 402 11.36 -12.89 6.92
CA LEU A 402 12.11 -11.64 6.80
C LEU A 402 13.01 -11.68 5.56
N ALA A 403 13.75 -12.77 5.34
CA ALA A 403 14.60 -12.95 4.17
C ALA A 403 14.39 -14.32 3.52
N GLY A 404 14.11 -14.34 2.22
CA GLY A 404 14.10 -15.54 1.38
C GLY A 404 15.28 -15.56 0.41
N ILE A 405 16.24 -16.46 0.60
CA ILE A 405 17.44 -16.60 -0.25
C ILE A 405 17.50 -17.96 -0.96
N ASN A 406 18.31 -18.05 -2.03
CA ASN A 406 18.54 -19.28 -2.80
C ASN A 406 20.01 -19.75 -2.67
N PRO A 407 20.40 -20.46 -1.59
CA PRO A 407 21.81 -20.83 -1.35
C PRO A 407 22.44 -21.67 -2.46
N ASN A 408 21.65 -22.47 -3.19
CA ASN A 408 22.14 -23.25 -4.32
C ASN A 408 22.64 -22.38 -5.49
N LEU A 409 22.29 -21.09 -5.51
CA LEU A 409 22.78 -20.10 -6.47
C LEU A 409 23.91 -19.22 -5.89
N GLY A 410 24.34 -19.50 -4.65
CA GLY A 410 25.38 -18.73 -3.96
C GLY A 410 24.85 -17.53 -3.18
N ASP A 411 23.54 -17.44 -2.93
CA ASP A 411 22.97 -16.35 -2.16
C ASP A 411 23.45 -16.34 -0.71
N THR A 412 23.62 -15.14 -0.14
CA THR A 412 23.92 -14.97 1.29
C THR A 412 23.04 -13.90 1.93
N ALA A 413 22.65 -14.13 3.17
CA ALA A 413 21.92 -13.20 4.02
C ALA A 413 22.66 -12.98 5.34
N THR A 414 22.83 -11.72 5.72
CA THR A 414 23.29 -11.34 7.06
C THR A 414 22.21 -10.49 7.71
N ILE A 415 21.67 -10.96 8.84
CA ILE A 415 20.61 -10.30 9.60
C ILE A 415 21.15 -9.96 10.98
N THR A 416 21.17 -8.69 11.35
CA THR A 416 21.62 -8.22 12.66
C THR A 416 20.59 -7.32 13.33
N ASN A 417 20.33 -7.49 14.62
CA ASN A 417 19.45 -6.61 15.39
C ASN A 417 18.05 -6.45 14.76
N ALA A 418 17.36 -7.56 14.51
CA ALA A 418 15.98 -7.54 14.01
C ALA A 418 14.99 -7.83 15.14
N THR A 419 13.94 -7.03 15.25
CA THR A 419 12.80 -7.28 16.15
C THR A 419 11.60 -7.74 15.35
N ILE A 420 11.04 -8.91 15.67
CA ILE A 420 9.81 -9.42 15.06
C ILE A 420 8.72 -9.44 16.13
N ILE A 421 7.72 -8.59 16.00
CA ILE A 421 6.59 -8.47 16.94
C ILE A 421 5.47 -9.40 16.48
N GLY A 422 5.02 -10.30 17.35
CA GLY A 422 4.00 -11.30 17.04
C GLY A 422 4.46 -12.42 16.10
N GLY A 423 5.77 -12.51 15.83
CA GLY A 423 6.37 -13.51 14.95
C GLY A 423 7.13 -14.61 15.69
N LYS A 424 7.69 -15.54 14.90
CA LYS A 424 8.40 -16.73 15.35
C LYS A 424 9.81 -16.77 14.75
N ALA A 425 10.67 -17.62 15.29
CA ALA A 425 12.01 -17.86 14.74
C ALA A 425 11.97 -18.34 13.27
N THR A 426 10.93 -19.09 12.89
CA THR A 426 10.71 -19.54 11.50
C THR A 426 10.39 -18.40 10.53
N ASN A 427 10.14 -17.18 11.03
CA ASN A 427 9.95 -16.00 10.20
C ASN A 427 11.27 -15.26 9.92
N VAL A 428 12.42 -15.70 10.45
CA VAL A 428 13.67 -14.93 10.33
C VAL A 428 14.32 -15.13 8.96
N CYS A 429 14.42 -16.36 8.49
CA CYS A 429 15.10 -16.63 7.23
C CYS A 429 14.65 -17.95 6.64
N ALA A 430 14.26 -17.93 5.38
CA ALA A 430 13.90 -19.12 4.62
C ALA A 430 14.90 -19.32 3.47
N LEU A 431 15.25 -20.58 3.26
CA LEU A 431 16.15 -21.04 2.21
C LEU A 431 15.33 -21.74 1.15
N PHE A 432 15.65 -21.46 -0.11
CA PHE A 432 14.97 -22.03 -1.26
C PHE A 432 15.99 -22.66 -2.21
N LYS A 433 15.52 -23.61 -3.01
CA LYS A 433 16.21 -24.06 -4.21
C LYS A 433 15.75 -23.19 -5.38
N GLY A 434 16.57 -22.21 -5.76
CA GLY A 434 16.34 -21.37 -6.94
C GLY A 434 16.46 -22.17 -8.23
N VAL A 435 15.67 -21.81 -9.22
CA VAL A 435 15.49 -22.47 -10.53
C VAL A 435 15.46 -21.44 -11.66
N THR A 436 15.59 -21.88 -12.90
CA THR A 436 15.42 -21.02 -14.09
C THR A 436 14.04 -21.15 -14.74
N SER A 437 13.21 -22.07 -14.26
CA SER A 437 11.82 -22.29 -14.67
C SER A 437 11.08 -23.08 -13.58
N GLY A 438 9.79 -22.81 -13.42
CA GLY A 438 8.94 -23.39 -12.39
C GLY A 438 9.07 -22.74 -11.01
N GLU A 439 8.37 -23.29 -10.03
CA GLU A 439 8.32 -22.75 -8.67
C GLU A 439 9.54 -23.17 -7.83
N PRO A 440 10.22 -22.22 -7.16
CA PRO A 440 11.29 -22.52 -6.22
C PRO A 440 10.76 -23.29 -5.01
N THR A 441 11.46 -24.35 -4.60
CA THR A 441 11.06 -25.13 -3.42
C THR A 441 11.73 -24.60 -2.17
N GLU A 442 10.98 -24.40 -1.10
CA GLU A 442 11.54 -24.11 0.23
C GLU A 442 12.28 -25.35 0.77
N THR A 443 13.52 -25.17 1.20
CA THR A 443 14.36 -26.22 1.76
C THR A 443 14.57 -26.05 3.27
N SER A 444 14.36 -24.84 3.80
CA SER A 444 14.40 -24.53 5.24
C SER A 444 13.61 -23.25 5.51
N ASN A 445 13.01 -23.13 6.69
CA ASN A 445 12.40 -21.91 7.20
C ASN A 445 13.13 -21.32 8.41
N VAL A 446 14.36 -21.79 8.68
CA VAL A 446 15.22 -21.24 9.73
C VAL A 446 16.60 -20.90 9.19
N PRO A 447 17.32 -19.94 9.81
CA PRO A 447 18.71 -19.65 9.46
C PRO A 447 19.60 -20.89 9.62
N ASP A 448 20.47 -21.15 8.64
CA ASP A 448 21.42 -22.28 8.66
C ASP A 448 22.78 -21.92 9.29
N GLY A 449 23.02 -20.64 9.59
CA GLY A 449 24.30 -20.16 10.12
C GLY A 449 25.44 -20.14 9.08
N VAL A 450 25.14 -20.44 7.81
CA VAL A 450 26.12 -20.48 6.72
C VAL A 450 25.70 -19.53 5.60
N ALA A 451 24.64 -19.86 4.87
CA ALA A 451 24.09 -18.98 3.83
C ALA A 451 23.25 -17.86 4.46
N CYS A 452 22.57 -18.14 5.57
CA CYS A 452 21.82 -17.17 6.34
C CYS A 452 22.34 -17.09 7.78
N ILE A 453 23.00 -15.99 8.09
CA ILE A 453 23.56 -15.70 9.42
C ILE A 453 22.67 -14.67 10.08
N ALA A 454 22.06 -15.03 11.21
CA ALA A 454 21.15 -14.16 11.97
C ALA A 454 21.64 -14.00 13.41
N THR A 455 21.86 -12.76 13.86
CA THR A 455 22.29 -12.43 15.23
C THR A 455 21.48 -11.26 15.79
N GLY A 456 21.34 -11.19 17.12
CA GLY A 456 20.56 -10.12 17.77
C GLY A 456 19.08 -10.12 17.40
N ILE A 457 18.49 -11.30 17.17
CA ILE A 457 17.07 -11.44 16.86
C ILE A 457 16.25 -11.36 18.15
N THR A 458 15.29 -10.45 18.18
CA THR A 458 14.32 -10.31 19.27
C THR A 458 12.94 -10.68 18.76
N LEU A 459 12.28 -11.63 19.42
CA LEU A 459 10.88 -11.97 19.17
C LEU A 459 10.06 -11.39 20.33
N LYS A 460 9.03 -10.59 20.03
CA LYS A 460 8.18 -9.93 21.03
C LYS A 460 6.73 -10.39 20.95
#